data_AF-A0A7V2TRA4-F1
#
_entry.id   AF-A0A7V2TRA4-F1
#
_cell.length_a   1.000
_cell.length_b   1.000
_cell.length_c   1.000
_cell.angle_alpha   90.00
_cell.angle_beta   90.00
_cell.angle_gamma   90.00
#
_symmetry.space_group_name_H-M   'P 1'
#
loop_
_entity.id
_entity.type
_entity.pdbx_description
1 polymer ?
#
loop_
_entity_poly.entity_id
_entity_poly.type
_entity_poly.pdbx_seq_one_letter_code
_entity_poly.pdbx_strand_id
1 'polypeptide(L)'
;MNVAQIVDRLREDPDFRVNLTAWKVLPVREGSYAPFPEWVDERIRKVLERRGITRLYSHQLDAVETVRSGKNCCVVTPTASGKTLCYNIPVLQTILE
;
A
#
# COMPACT_ATOMS: atom_id res chain seq x y z
N MET A 1 25.59 4.72 13.85
CA MET A 1 24.80 3.48 13.94
C MET A 1 23.51 3.71 13.16
N ASN A 2 23.27 2.93 12.11
CA ASN A 2 21.99 2.91 11.39
C ASN A 2 21.08 1.79 11.94
N VAL A 3 19.85 1.70 11.43
CA VAL A 3 18.87 0.69 11.89
C VAL A 3 19.40 -0.73 11.70
N ALA A 4 20.03 -1.04 10.56
CA ALA A 4 20.58 -2.37 10.30
C ALA A 4 21.65 -2.75 11.33
N GLN A 5 22.58 -1.84 11.63
CA GLN A 5 23.63 -2.06 12.63
C GLN A 5 23.07 -2.26 14.04
N ILE A 6 21.97 -1.60 14.40
CA ILE A 6 21.30 -1.81 15.69
C ILE A 6 20.67 -3.21 15.74
N VAL A 7 20.01 -3.61 14.66
CA VAL A 7 19.40 -4.96 14.54
C VAL A 7 20.46 -6.05 14.66
N ASP A 8 21.61 -5.87 14.01
CA ASP A 8 22.73 -6.82 14.08
C ASP A 8 23.30 -6.88 15.50
N ARG A 9 23.50 -5.73 16.16
CA ARG A 9 23.95 -5.68 17.56
C ARG A 9 22.99 -6.42 18.50
N LEU A 10 21.68 -6.20 18.37
CA LEU A 10 20.68 -6.91 19.19
C LEU A 10 20.71 -8.42 18.94
N ARG A 11 21.06 -8.85 17.73
CA ARG A 11 21.20 -10.27 17.39
C ARG A 11 22.44 -10.90 18.00
N GLU A 12 23.49 -10.12 18.23
CA GLU A 12 24.77 -10.60 18.76
C GLU A 12 24.90 -10.48 20.29
N ASP A 13 24.11 -9.60 20.91
CA ASP A 13 24.14 -9.31 22.35
C ASP A 13 23.60 -10.48 23.21
N PRO A 14 24.45 -11.17 24.01
CA PRO A 14 24.04 -12.30 24.83
C PRO A 14 23.04 -11.92 25.94
N ASP A 15 23.19 -10.73 26.53
CA ASP A 15 22.33 -10.24 27.61
C ASP A 15 20.94 -9.89 27.08
N PHE A 16 20.85 -9.44 25.83
CA PHE A 16 19.57 -9.26 25.15
C PHE A 16 18.92 -10.60 24.78
N ARG A 17 19.72 -11.53 24.25
CA ARG A 17 19.23 -12.83 23.76
C ARG A 17 18.66 -13.73 24.84
N VAL A 18 19.11 -13.62 26.08
CA VAL A 18 18.56 -14.42 27.19
C VAL A 18 17.05 -14.23 27.37
N ASN A 19 16.52 -13.06 26.99
CA ASN A 19 15.11 -12.71 27.09
C ASN A 19 14.35 -12.82 25.74
N LEU A 20 15.02 -13.23 24.66
CA LEU A 20 14.44 -13.29 23.32
C LEU A 20 13.84 -14.68 23.04
N THR A 21 12.52 -14.76 22.98
CA THR A 21 11.81 -16.05 22.76
C THR A 21 11.63 -16.40 21.28
N ALA A 22 11.57 -15.41 20.39
CA ALA A 22 11.43 -15.64 18.96
C ALA A 22 12.04 -14.50 18.14
N TRP A 23 12.67 -14.85 17.02
CA TRP A 23 13.13 -13.91 16.01
C TRP A 23 12.58 -14.32 14.66
N LYS A 24 11.73 -13.49 14.06
CA LYS A 24 11.12 -13.76 12.76
C LYS A 24 11.50 -12.67 11.76
N VAL A 25 12.14 -13.07 10.68
CA VAL A 25 12.43 -12.20 9.53
C VAL A 25 11.34 -12.41 8.49
N LEU A 26 10.65 -11.34 8.11
CA LEU A 26 9.70 -11.37 7.01
C LEU A 26 10.45 -11.02 5.71
N PRO A 27 10.24 -11.78 4.62
CA PRO A 27 10.89 -11.46 3.35
C PRO A 27 10.34 -10.14 2.80
N VAL A 28 11.21 -9.40 2.10
CA VAL A 28 10.81 -8.24 1.31
C VAL A 28 9.81 -8.68 0.24
N ARG A 29 8.81 -7.83 -0.04
CA ARG A 29 7.82 -8.06 -1.08
C ARG A 29 7.77 -6.83 -1.97
N GLU A 30 8.03 -7.03 -3.26
CA GLU A 30 7.83 -6.01 -4.27
C GLU A 30 6.35 -5.67 -4.42
N GLY A 31 6.08 -4.43 -4.79
CA GLY A 31 4.72 -3.99 -5.09
C GLY A 31 4.20 -4.66 -6.37
N SER A 32 2.98 -5.19 -6.32
CA SER A 32 2.23 -5.55 -7.53
C SER A 32 1.46 -4.33 -8.00
N TYR A 33 1.66 -3.94 -9.26
CA TYR A 33 1.10 -2.70 -9.82
C TYR A 33 0.24 -2.96 -11.05
N ALA A 34 -0.69 -2.04 -11.30
CA ALA A 34 -1.57 -2.03 -12.45
C ALA A 34 -1.78 -0.59 -12.97
N PRO A 35 -2.11 -0.40 -14.26
CA PRO A 35 -2.41 0.93 -14.78
C PRO A 35 -3.67 1.52 -14.12
N PHE A 36 -3.85 2.83 -14.24
CA PHE A 36 -5.13 3.45 -13.92
C PHE A 36 -6.23 2.95 -14.87
N PRO A 37 -7.46 2.70 -14.38
CA PRO A 37 -8.59 2.45 -15.27
C PRO A 37 -8.84 3.61 -16.23
N GLU A 38 -9.28 3.30 -17.44
CA GLU A 38 -9.53 4.31 -18.48
C GLU A 38 -10.67 5.27 -18.11
N TRP A 39 -11.59 4.82 -17.27
CA TRP A 39 -12.72 5.64 -16.82
C TRP A 39 -12.34 6.68 -15.75
N VAL A 40 -11.16 6.57 -15.12
CA VAL A 40 -10.73 7.55 -14.11
C VAL A 40 -10.40 8.88 -14.79
N ASP A 41 -11.08 9.94 -14.36
CA ASP A 41 -10.94 11.28 -14.91
C ASP A 41 -9.48 11.76 -14.90
N GLU A 42 -9.05 12.34 -16.02
CA GLU A 42 -7.69 12.81 -16.24
C GLU A 42 -7.22 13.83 -15.18
N ARG A 43 -8.14 14.62 -14.61
CA ARG A 43 -7.83 15.56 -13.52
C ARG A 43 -7.37 14.83 -12.25
N ILE A 44 -7.99 13.69 -11.93
CA ILE A 44 -7.59 12.84 -10.79
C ILE A 44 -6.21 12.25 -11.08
N ARG A 45 -6.02 11.67 -12.26
CA ARG A 45 -4.73 11.07 -12.68
C ARG A 45 -3.59 12.07 -12.59
N LYS A 46 -3.73 13.27 -13.15
CA LYS A 46 -2.71 14.34 -13.11
C LYS A 46 -2.37 14.79 -11.69
N VAL A 47 -3.31 14.79 -10.75
CA VAL A 47 -3.02 15.12 -9.34
C VAL A 47 -2.21 14.00 -8.68
N LEU A 48 -2.56 12.74 -8.94
CA LEU A 48 -1.85 11.59 -8.39
C LEU A 48 -0.44 11.45 -8.98
N GLU A 49 -0.27 11.66 -10.28
CA GLU A 49 1.03 11.65 -10.96
C GLU A 49 1.96 12.74 -10.39
N ARG A 50 1.45 13.96 -10.16
CA ARG A 50 2.21 15.03 -9.48
C ARG A 50 2.63 14.68 -8.06
N ARG A 51 1.97 13.71 -7.42
CA ARG A 51 2.33 13.15 -6.11
C ARG A 51 3.20 11.90 -6.21
N GLY A 52 3.70 11.57 -7.40
CA GLY A 52 4.54 10.40 -7.67
C GLY A 52 3.78 9.09 -7.84
N ILE A 53 2.44 9.13 -7.94
CA ILE A 53 1.60 7.94 -8.12
C ILE A 53 1.23 7.83 -9.60
N THR A 54 2.05 7.09 -10.35
CA THR A 54 1.90 6.89 -11.81
C THR A 54 1.18 5.59 -12.17
N ARG A 55 0.98 4.70 -11.19
CA ARG A 55 0.30 3.41 -11.30
C ARG A 55 -0.30 3.04 -9.95
N LEU A 56 -1.36 2.25 -9.98
CA LEU A 56 -2.02 1.75 -8.78
C LEU A 56 -1.36 0.47 -8.31
N TYR A 57 -1.43 0.18 -7.00
CA TYR A 57 -1.24 -1.19 -6.56
C TYR A 57 -2.40 -2.06 -7.04
N SER A 58 -2.16 -3.34 -7.30
CA SER A 58 -3.21 -4.26 -7.80
C SER A 58 -4.45 -4.29 -6.90
N HIS A 59 -4.27 -4.29 -5.57
CA HIS A 59 -5.41 -4.25 -4.63
C HIS A 59 -6.19 -2.94 -4.67
N GLN A 60 -5.57 -1.84 -5.09
CA GLN A 60 -6.28 -0.57 -5.29
C GLN A 60 -7.15 -0.66 -6.54
N LEU A 61 -6.59 -1.16 -7.65
CA LEU A 61 -7.36 -1.39 -8.89
C LEU A 61 -8.56 -2.31 -8.61
N ASP A 62 -8.35 -3.45 -7.96
CA ASP A 62 -9.41 -4.41 -7.65
C ASP A 62 -10.54 -3.78 -6.83
N ALA A 63 -10.20 -2.98 -5.82
CA ALA A 63 -11.19 -2.28 -4.99
C ALA A 63 -11.95 -1.22 -5.80
N VAL A 64 -11.23 -0.43 -6.61
CA VAL A 64 -11.77 0.66 -7.43
C VAL A 64 -12.74 0.11 -8.49
N GLU A 65 -12.38 -0.95 -9.19
CA GLU A 65 -13.24 -1.65 -10.15
C GLU A 65 -14.46 -2.29 -9.48
N THR A 66 -14.27 -2.90 -8.30
CA THR A 66 -15.38 -3.50 -7.53
C THR A 66 -16.42 -2.43 -7.17
N VAL A 67 -15.98 -1.29 -6.65
CA VAL A 67 -16.87 -0.17 -6.31
C VAL A 67 -17.52 0.42 -7.57
N ARG A 68 -16.77 0.60 -8.67
CA ARG A 68 -17.32 1.07 -9.95
C ARG A 68 -18.42 0.16 -10.48
N SER A 69 -18.32 -1.15 -10.25
CA SER A 69 -19.35 -2.14 -10.62
C SER A 69 -20.59 -2.13 -9.71
N GLY A 70 -20.70 -1.18 -8.76
CA GLY A 70 -21.82 -1.08 -7.82
C GLY A 70 -21.78 -2.09 -6.66
N LYS A 71 -20.62 -2.73 -6.42
CA LYS A 71 -20.46 -3.73 -5.37
C LYS A 71 -19.75 -3.15 -4.15
N ASN A 72 -20.08 -3.68 -2.97
CA ASN A 72 -19.36 -3.39 -1.73
C ASN A 72 -18.13 -4.29 -1.61
N CYS A 73 -17.04 -3.75 -1.04
CA CYS A 73 -15.82 -4.52 -0.76
C CYS A 73 -15.25 -4.20 0.63
N CYS A 74 -14.58 -5.18 1.25
CA CYS A 74 -13.75 -4.97 2.43
C CYS A 74 -12.27 -5.12 2.06
N VAL A 75 -11.50 -4.04 2.18
CA VAL A 75 -10.08 -4.03 1.78
C VAL A 75 -9.20 -4.38 2.98
N VAL A 76 -8.69 -5.62 3.01
CA VAL A 76 -7.83 -6.13 4.09
C VAL A 76 -6.36 -6.05 3.66
N THR A 77 -5.75 -4.86 3.79
CA THR A 77 -4.32 -4.67 3.51
C THR A 77 -3.60 -3.98 4.68
N PRO A 78 -2.28 -4.21 4.86
CA PRO A 78 -1.50 -3.62 5.97
C PRO A 78 -1.54 -2.09 6.02
N THR A 79 -1.16 -1.50 7.14
CA THR A 79 -0.98 -0.03 7.24
C THR A 79 0.06 0.47 6.22
N ALA A 80 -0.11 1.71 5.75
CA ALA A 80 0.71 2.33 4.70
C ALA A 80 0.65 1.66 3.30
N SER A 81 -0.27 0.73 3.06
CA SER A 81 -0.52 0.11 1.74
C SER A 81 -1.29 0.99 0.74
N GLY A 82 -1.67 2.21 1.12
CA GLY A 82 -2.45 3.12 0.27
C GLY A 82 -3.96 2.83 0.20
N LYS A 83 -4.56 2.23 1.23
CA LYS A 83 -6.03 2.01 1.33
C LYS A 83 -6.86 3.27 1.08
N THR A 84 -6.34 4.44 1.42
CA THR A 84 -7.03 5.73 1.21
C THR A 84 -7.42 5.95 -0.25
N LEU A 85 -6.59 5.52 -1.20
CA LEU A 85 -6.90 5.65 -2.62
C LEU A 85 -8.02 4.71 -3.08
N CYS A 86 -8.21 3.56 -2.41
CA CYS A 86 -9.26 2.60 -2.75
C CYS A 86 -10.67 3.22 -2.66
N TYR A 87 -10.90 4.13 -1.72
CA TYR A 87 -12.18 4.83 -1.59
C TYR A 87 -12.15 6.25 -2.15
N ASN A 88 -11.02 6.96 -2.11
CA ASN A 88 -10.96 8.33 -2.64
C ASN A 88 -11.13 8.38 -4.17
N ILE A 89 -10.53 7.45 -4.92
CA ILE A 89 -10.66 7.44 -6.39
C ILE A 89 -12.14 7.32 -6.81
N PRO A 90 -12.92 6.31 -6.38
CA PRO A 90 -14.31 6.19 -6.80
C PRO A 90 -15.17 7.33 -6.28
N VAL A 91 -14.96 7.82 -5.04
CA VAL A 91 -15.72 8.96 -4.50
C VAL A 91 -15.47 10.23 -5.32
N LEU A 92 -14.20 10.55 -5.60
CA LEU A 92 -13.85 11.72 -6.40
C LEU A 92 -14.35 11.58 -7.84
N GLN A 93 -14.26 10.39 -8.44
CA GLN A 93 -14.82 10.15 -9.76
C GLN A 93 -16.32 10.47 -9.80
N THR A 94 -17.09 9.93 -8.86
CA THR A 94 -18.54 10.16 -8.81
C THR A 94 -18.91 11.63 -8.58
N ILE A 95 -18.05 12.42 -7.91
CA ILE A 95 -18.27 13.87 -7.75
C ILE A 95 -18.04 14.63 -9.05
N LEU A 96 -17.18 14.12 -9.93
CA LEU A 96 -16.83 14.76 -11.21
C LEU A 96 -17.76 14.39 -12.37
N GLU A 97 -18.54 13.31 -12.19
CA GLU A 97 -19.59 12.82 -13.11
C GLU A 97 -20.94 13.50 -12.82
#